data_AF-A0A3N5QDT9-F1
#
_entry.id   AF-A0A3N5QDT9-F1
#
_cell.length_a   1.000
_cell.length_b   1.000
_cell.length_c   1.000
_cell.angle_alpha   90.00
_cell.angle_beta   90.00
_cell.angle_gamma   90.00
#
_symmetry.space_group_name_H-M   'P 1'
#
loop_
_entity.id
_entity.type
_entity.pdbx_description
1 polymer ?
#
loop_
_entity_poly.entity_id
_entity_poly.type
_entity_poly.pdbx_seq_one_letter_code
_entity_poly.pdbx_strand_id
1 'polypeptide(L)'
;MKPIVSLKPMQYIRKTLSTIGSFFIRFFLNPDFLRIFKKVLPWIGFAVLFVFFILAFQKPWQWIEYKGYELGLRLSPVYAPNNSIAVIAIDEKSLKNIGPWPWDQHVLTRMIRRMQDAKAGVIGINIDFSAPQNQKAFDLLQRIEDLKIEESLGKRYSELAAKYRQLLNSVTAELASDWMLARQMRRAQNVVLGLDGYSTLKDEKTAVPGFLRKEALEIPENDNIMAEHLPQWMQPPEITKFSTISSPNEETGSSVAGLGVVTPEPVQAFQGIPLLVQYQDLYLPSFALQLTALYQQVPLSKIKFFPEGGIKFSQTIIHTDATFKMYPRYYAERDGIPPFKIISFDDALQGKVPYREFRDKIVLIGPTHPSLTQPVLLPQGQKLSPLLMNASLISNIMNREAFAMVRAFEWWQRLGLALVLLYLIFGVPRMSRRWAHALTVLILIGLFIIELFFLLRGVWLPLLAP
;
A
#
# COMPACT_ATOMS: atom_id res chain seq x y z
N MET A 1 72.84 15.03 35.63
CA MET A 1 71.45 15.16 35.15
C MET A 1 70.70 16.09 36.09
N LYS A 2 70.31 17.29 35.64
CA LYS A 2 69.48 18.25 36.42
C LYS A 2 68.05 18.22 35.85
N PRO A 3 66.99 18.20 36.68
CA PRO A 3 65.64 18.32 36.17
C PRO A 3 65.26 19.79 35.95
N ILE A 4 64.50 19.97 34.88
CA ILE A 4 63.88 21.19 34.36
C ILE A 4 62.48 21.33 34.99
N VAL A 5 61.99 22.56 35.14
CA VAL A 5 60.64 23.07 34.75
C VAL A 5 60.19 24.18 35.69
N SER A 6 60.02 25.36 35.11
CA SER A 6 59.53 26.59 35.73
C SER A 6 58.01 26.61 35.88
N LEU A 7 57.50 26.95 37.07
CA LEU A 7 56.09 27.26 37.37
C LEU A 7 55.77 28.74 37.10
N LYS A 8 55.90 29.22 35.85
CA LYS A 8 55.41 30.55 35.42
C LYS A 8 54.17 30.59 34.48
N PRO A 9 53.62 29.50 33.91
CA PRO A 9 52.48 29.64 32.97
C PRO A 9 51.10 29.80 33.64
N MET A 10 50.89 29.37 34.89
CA MET A 10 49.55 29.39 35.52
C MET A 10 49.03 30.79 35.89
N GLN A 11 49.89 31.73 36.30
CA GLN A 11 49.44 33.08 36.69
C GLN A 11 49.06 33.94 35.48
N TYR A 12 49.69 33.74 34.33
CA TYR A 12 49.38 34.46 33.10
C TYR A 12 48.02 34.04 32.53
N ILE A 13 47.74 32.73 32.53
CA ILE A 13 46.46 32.15 32.07
C ILE A 13 45.29 32.61 32.95
N ARG A 14 45.48 32.70 34.27
CA ARG A 14 44.43 33.16 35.20
C ARG A 14 44.10 34.65 35.02
N LYS A 15 45.11 35.48 34.73
CA LYS A 15 44.93 36.92 34.50
C LYS A 15 44.23 37.17 33.16
N THR A 16 44.62 36.47 32.09
CA THR A 16 43.95 36.56 30.77
C THR A 16 42.51 36.05 30.81
N LEU A 17 42.22 34.94 31.51
CA LEU A 17 40.85 34.46 31.73
C LEU A 17 39.98 35.48 32.50
N SER A 18 40.54 36.20 33.48
CA SER A 18 39.80 37.25 34.22
C SER A 18 39.53 38.51 33.38
N THR A 19 40.48 38.89 32.51
CA THR A 19 40.32 40.04 31.61
C THR A 19 39.33 39.73 30.49
N ILE A 20 39.36 38.52 29.94
CA ILE A 20 38.39 38.03 28.96
C ILE A 20 37.00 37.95 29.61
N GLY A 21 36.89 37.35 30.80
CA GLY A 21 35.63 37.27 31.54
C GLY A 21 35.01 38.63 31.86
N SER A 22 35.82 39.60 32.32
CA SER A 22 35.34 40.95 32.62
C SER A 22 34.96 41.76 31.37
N PHE A 23 35.65 41.56 30.25
CA PHE A 23 35.27 42.13 28.96
C PHE A 23 33.93 41.57 28.48
N PHE A 24 33.74 40.25 28.55
CA PHE A 24 32.46 39.61 28.20
C PHE A 24 31.32 40.11 29.08
N ILE A 25 31.52 40.19 30.40
CA ILE A 25 30.51 40.72 31.33
C ILE A 25 30.17 42.18 30.99
N ARG A 26 31.17 43.05 30.76
CA ARG A 26 30.92 44.45 30.38
C ARG A 26 30.27 44.60 29.00
N PHE A 27 30.59 43.73 28.06
CA PHE A 27 30.00 43.73 26.72
C PHE A 27 28.52 43.33 26.75
N PHE A 28 28.17 42.25 27.49
CA PHE A 28 26.80 41.78 27.62
C PHE A 28 25.91 42.66 28.52
N LEU A 29 26.50 43.39 29.48
CA LEU A 29 25.81 44.38 30.31
C LEU A 29 25.83 45.81 29.72
N ASN A 30 26.42 46.01 28.54
CA ASN A 30 26.40 47.33 27.90
C ASN A 30 24.94 47.71 27.55
N PRO A 31 24.43 48.86 28.03
CA PRO A 31 23.04 49.28 27.77
C PRO A 31 22.71 49.43 26.28
N ASP A 32 23.69 49.77 25.44
CA ASP A 32 23.48 49.84 23.99
C ASP A 32 23.40 48.45 23.35
N PHE A 33 24.21 47.50 23.83
CA PHE A 33 24.10 46.09 23.43
C PHE A 33 22.74 45.52 23.85
N LEU A 34 22.29 45.74 25.09
CA LEU A 34 20.97 45.29 25.56
C LEU A 34 19.81 45.95 24.79
N ARG A 35 19.96 47.22 24.37
CA ARG A 35 18.97 47.93 23.56
C ARG A 35 18.91 47.38 22.13
N ILE A 36 20.06 47.11 21.50
CA ILE A 36 20.13 46.47 20.17
C ILE A 36 19.64 45.03 20.26
N PHE A 37 20.07 44.27 21.26
CA PHE A 37 19.66 42.90 21.49
C PHE A 37 18.14 42.78 21.68
N LYS A 38 17.51 43.66 22.47
CA LYS A 38 16.03 43.71 22.57
C LYS A 38 15.32 44.03 21.26
N LYS A 39 15.96 44.78 20.34
CA LYS A 39 15.43 45.06 19.00
C LYS A 39 15.62 43.88 18.04
N VAL A 40 16.71 43.11 18.17
CA VAL A 40 17.09 42.00 17.27
C VAL A 40 16.51 40.66 17.71
N LEU A 41 16.30 40.45 19.01
CA LEU A 41 15.75 39.22 19.60
C LEU A 41 14.42 38.76 18.97
N PRO A 42 13.42 39.62 18.68
CA PRO A 42 12.20 39.18 18.00
C PRO A 42 12.45 38.72 16.55
N TRP A 43 13.44 39.28 15.85
CA TRP A 43 13.81 38.84 14.50
C TRP A 43 14.54 37.49 14.51
N ILE A 44 15.36 37.23 15.53
CA ILE A 44 15.96 35.90 15.75
C ILE A 44 14.85 34.88 16.08
N GLY A 45 13.90 35.24 16.93
CA GLY A 45 12.73 34.41 17.22
C GLY A 45 11.90 34.11 15.97
N PHE A 46 11.67 35.12 15.12
CA PHE A 46 11.01 34.96 13.83
C PHE A 46 11.78 34.00 12.92
N ALA A 47 13.10 34.18 12.77
CA ALA A 47 13.93 33.31 11.93
C ALA A 47 13.90 31.85 12.43
N VAL A 48 13.97 31.63 13.74
CA VAL A 48 13.87 30.29 14.34
C VAL A 48 12.49 29.68 14.13
N LEU A 49 11.41 30.43 14.35
CA LEU A 49 10.04 29.96 14.10
C LEU A 49 9.79 29.68 12.62
N PHE A 50 10.37 30.48 11.73
CA PHE A 50 10.28 30.29 10.29
C PHE A 50 11.05 29.05 9.83
N VAL A 51 12.25 28.82 10.36
CA VAL A 51 12.99 27.57 10.14
C VAL A 51 12.22 26.38 10.70
N PHE A 52 11.65 26.48 11.91
CA PHE A 52 10.81 25.42 12.48
C PHE A 52 9.54 25.17 11.65
N PHE A 53 8.93 26.22 11.12
CA PHE A 53 7.80 26.13 10.19
C PHE A 53 8.20 25.36 8.93
N ILE A 54 9.34 25.69 8.30
CA ILE A 54 9.87 24.94 7.15
C ILE A 54 10.18 23.49 7.51
N LEU A 55 10.75 23.24 8.69
CA LEU A 55 11.05 21.90 9.18
C LEU A 55 9.78 21.11 9.53
N ALA A 56 8.68 21.77 9.87
CA ALA A 56 7.40 21.12 10.16
C ALA A 56 6.79 20.45 8.91
N PHE A 57 7.06 20.97 7.71
CA PHE A 57 6.68 20.32 6.44
C PHE A 57 7.56 19.12 6.07
N GLN A 58 8.54 18.76 6.91
CA GLN A 58 9.37 17.58 6.67
C GLN A 58 8.67 16.32 7.19
N LYS A 59 8.85 15.21 6.47
CA LYS A 59 8.34 13.86 6.80
C LYS A 59 8.39 13.45 8.29
N PRO A 60 9.41 13.78 9.11
CA PRO A 60 9.43 13.42 10.53
C PRO A 60 8.35 14.04 11.41
N TRP A 61 7.43 14.89 10.93
CA TRP A 61 6.28 15.35 11.72
C TRP A 61 4.98 14.60 11.40
N GLN A 62 4.93 13.88 10.27
CA GLN A 62 3.76 13.10 9.84
C GLN A 62 3.38 11.98 10.82
N TRP A 63 4.28 11.55 11.70
CA TRP A 63 3.93 10.54 12.71
C TRP A 63 2.88 11.05 13.71
N ILE A 64 2.77 12.36 13.95
CA ILE A 64 1.75 12.93 14.83
C ILE A 64 0.37 12.76 14.18
N GLU A 65 0.28 13.04 12.88
CA GLU A 65 -0.92 12.77 12.08
C GLU A 65 -1.29 11.30 12.08
N TYR A 66 -0.30 10.42 11.96
CA TYR A 66 -0.54 8.98 12.04
C TYR A 66 -1.07 8.54 13.40
N LYS A 67 -0.65 9.20 14.49
CA LYS A 67 -1.22 8.97 15.82
C LYS A 67 -2.64 9.52 15.95
N GLY A 68 -2.95 10.66 15.33
CA GLY A 68 -4.31 11.17 15.19
C GLY A 68 -5.22 10.18 14.46
N TYR A 69 -4.78 9.68 13.30
CA TYR A 69 -5.46 8.65 12.52
C TYR A 69 -5.65 7.33 13.29
N GLU A 70 -4.60 6.84 13.97
CA GLU A 70 -4.66 5.64 14.82
C GLU A 70 -5.72 5.79 15.91
N LEU A 71 -5.77 6.95 16.56
CA LEU A 71 -6.78 7.25 17.57
C LEU A 71 -8.17 7.35 16.97
N GLY A 72 -8.32 8.02 15.83
CA GLY A 72 -9.56 8.09 15.07
C GLY A 72 -10.10 6.72 14.72
N LEU A 73 -9.24 5.80 14.26
CA LEU A 73 -9.58 4.41 14.00
C LEU A 73 -10.04 3.65 15.25
N ARG A 74 -9.40 3.88 16.41
CA ARG A 74 -9.76 3.23 17.68
C ARG A 74 -11.09 3.74 18.25
N LEU A 75 -11.36 5.03 18.10
CA LEU A 75 -12.56 5.68 18.62
C LEU A 75 -13.75 5.60 17.65
N SER A 76 -13.48 5.29 16.38
CA SER A 76 -14.52 5.15 15.37
C SER A 76 -15.49 4.01 15.70
N PRO A 77 -16.77 4.13 15.27
CA PRO A 77 -17.73 3.04 15.38
C PRO A 77 -17.22 1.76 14.70
N VAL A 78 -17.66 0.64 15.27
CA VAL A 78 -17.40 -0.69 14.73
C VAL A 78 -18.35 -0.93 13.59
N TYR A 79 -17.82 -1.06 12.38
CA TYR A 79 -18.62 -1.42 11.22
C TYR A 79 -18.52 -2.93 10.99
N ALA A 80 -19.65 -3.54 10.66
CA ALA A 80 -19.65 -4.92 10.19
C ALA A 80 -19.13 -4.94 8.75
N PRO A 81 -18.19 -5.83 8.42
CA PRO A 81 -17.74 -5.97 7.05
C PRO A 81 -18.87 -6.45 6.15
N ASN A 82 -18.73 -6.20 4.85
CA ASN A 82 -19.71 -6.59 3.85
C ASN A 82 -19.88 -8.12 3.82
N ASN A 83 -21.11 -8.59 3.96
CA ASN A 83 -21.44 -10.02 4.04
C ASN A 83 -21.37 -10.76 2.69
N SER A 84 -21.20 -10.02 1.59
CA SER A 84 -20.96 -10.56 0.24
C SER A 84 -19.52 -10.99 0.02
N ILE A 85 -18.67 -11.03 1.05
CA ILE A 85 -17.28 -11.47 0.95
C ILE A 85 -17.11 -12.80 1.71
N ALA A 86 -16.50 -13.78 1.04
CA ALA A 86 -16.07 -15.04 1.66
C ALA A 86 -14.58 -15.24 1.40
N VAL A 87 -13.85 -15.72 2.41
CA VAL A 87 -12.41 -15.92 2.31
C VAL A 87 -12.11 -17.42 2.39
N ILE A 88 -11.41 -17.93 1.39
CA ILE A 88 -10.85 -19.29 1.35
C ILE A 88 -9.35 -19.17 1.62
N ALA A 89 -8.96 -19.59 2.82
CA ALA A 89 -7.61 -19.47 3.34
C ALA A 89 -6.75 -20.69 3.02
N ILE A 90 -5.59 -20.46 2.40
CA ILE A 90 -4.48 -21.43 2.43
C ILE A 90 -3.82 -21.30 3.81
N ASP A 91 -4.35 -22.09 4.74
CA ASP A 91 -4.02 -22.12 6.15
C ASP A 91 -3.19 -23.35 6.53
N GLU A 92 -2.78 -23.44 7.80
CA GLU A 92 -1.99 -24.57 8.32
C GLU A 92 -2.70 -25.92 8.08
N LYS A 93 -4.02 -25.95 8.27
CA LYS A 93 -4.85 -27.15 8.04
C LYS A 93 -4.76 -27.61 6.59
N SER A 94 -4.84 -26.67 5.64
CA SER A 94 -4.74 -26.99 4.22
C SER A 94 -3.35 -27.48 3.85
N LEU A 95 -2.30 -26.85 4.38
CA LEU A 95 -0.91 -27.30 4.16
C LEU A 95 -0.66 -28.69 4.74
N LYS A 96 -1.27 -29.02 5.87
CA LYS A 96 -1.18 -30.34 6.50
C LYS A 96 -1.92 -31.44 5.71
N ASN A 97 -3.10 -31.13 5.18
CA ASN A 97 -3.98 -32.12 4.54
C ASN A 97 -3.70 -32.30 3.03
N ILE A 98 -3.33 -31.22 2.33
CA ILE A 98 -3.06 -31.23 0.88
C ILE A 98 -1.57 -31.45 0.60
N GLY A 99 -0.70 -30.85 1.41
CA GLY A 99 0.75 -30.91 1.25
C GLY A 99 1.40 -29.52 1.25
N PRO A 100 2.73 -29.45 1.12
CA PRO A 100 3.47 -28.19 1.07
C PRO A 100 3.12 -27.36 -0.16
N TRP A 101 3.11 -26.03 -0.01
CA TRP A 101 2.94 -25.08 -1.10
C TRP A 101 4.26 -24.92 -1.90
N PRO A 102 4.26 -24.68 -3.23
CA PRO A 102 3.09 -24.54 -4.11
C PRO A 102 2.42 -25.87 -4.44
N TRP A 103 1.09 -25.86 -4.52
CA TRP A 103 0.31 -27.02 -4.95
C TRP A 103 0.21 -27.12 -6.47
N ASP A 104 -0.09 -28.33 -6.94
CA ASP A 104 -0.43 -28.61 -8.33
C ASP A 104 -1.66 -27.79 -8.76
N GLN A 105 -1.64 -27.25 -9.99
CA GLN A 105 -2.72 -26.45 -10.56
C GLN A 105 -4.06 -27.18 -10.66
N HIS A 106 -4.07 -28.52 -10.69
CA HIS A 106 -5.28 -29.33 -10.56
C HIS A 106 -6.06 -29.04 -9.26
N VAL A 107 -5.35 -28.70 -8.18
CA VAL A 107 -5.96 -28.32 -6.90
C VAL A 107 -6.74 -27.02 -7.05
N LEU A 108 -6.13 -26.00 -7.69
CA LEU A 108 -6.79 -24.72 -7.98
C LEU A 108 -7.93 -24.89 -8.99
N THR A 109 -7.74 -25.71 -10.03
CA THR A 109 -8.77 -26.00 -11.04
C THR A 109 -10.02 -26.60 -10.40
N ARG A 110 -9.87 -27.58 -9.48
CA ARG A 110 -10.98 -28.14 -8.72
C ARG A 110 -11.66 -27.12 -7.82
N MET A 111 -10.89 -26.23 -7.19
CA MET A 111 -11.43 -25.15 -6.36
C MET A 111 -12.28 -24.18 -7.19
N ILE A 112 -11.76 -23.70 -8.33
CA ILE A 112 -12.50 -22.79 -9.23
C ILE A 112 -13.78 -23.46 -9.72
N ARG A 113 -13.71 -24.72 -10.15
CA ARG A 113 -14.90 -25.50 -10.55
C ARG A 113 -15.93 -25.56 -9.44
N ARG A 114 -15.50 -25.83 -8.20
CA ARG A 114 -16.41 -25.87 -7.06
C ARG A 114 -17.05 -24.51 -6.78
N MET A 115 -16.32 -23.42 -6.90
CA MET A 115 -16.87 -22.07 -6.74
C MET A 115 -17.85 -21.71 -7.85
N GLN A 116 -17.59 -22.16 -9.07
CA GLN A 116 -18.53 -22.06 -10.19
C GLN A 116 -19.81 -22.86 -9.93
N ASP A 117 -19.71 -24.11 -9.47
CA ASP A 117 -20.86 -24.96 -9.11
C ASP A 117 -21.68 -24.32 -7.96
N ALA A 118 -21.00 -23.64 -7.03
CA ALA A 118 -21.61 -22.88 -5.95
C ALA A 118 -22.26 -21.56 -6.40
N LYS A 119 -22.06 -21.16 -7.67
CA LYS A 119 -22.47 -19.86 -8.23
C LYS A 119 -21.88 -18.68 -7.47
N ALA A 120 -20.58 -18.73 -7.19
CA ALA A 120 -19.86 -17.56 -6.71
C ALA A 120 -20.04 -16.39 -7.68
N GLY A 121 -20.22 -15.17 -7.16
CA GLY A 121 -20.38 -13.98 -7.99
C GLY A 121 -19.08 -13.64 -8.72
N VAL A 122 -17.99 -13.53 -7.97
CA VAL A 122 -16.62 -13.32 -8.49
C VAL A 122 -15.64 -14.15 -7.66
N ILE A 123 -14.62 -14.69 -8.32
CA ILE A 123 -13.55 -15.48 -7.70
C ILE A 123 -12.24 -14.69 -7.81
N GLY A 124 -11.73 -14.17 -6.69
CA GLY A 124 -10.44 -13.50 -6.62
C GLY A 124 -9.35 -14.45 -6.15
N ILE A 125 -8.27 -14.59 -6.91
CA ILE A 125 -7.12 -15.41 -6.53
C ILE A 125 -5.92 -14.48 -6.28
N ASN A 126 -5.54 -14.35 -5.01
CA ASN A 126 -4.42 -13.54 -4.55
C ASN A 126 -3.16 -14.41 -4.40
N ILE A 127 -2.63 -14.89 -5.52
CA ILE A 127 -1.48 -15.79 -5.60
C ILE A 127 -0.68 -15.35 -6.83
N ASP A 128 0.65 -15.31 -6.73
CA ASP A 128 1.50 -14.98 -7.88
C ASP A 128 1.49 -16.11 -8.93
N PHE A 129 1.16 -15.76 -10.18
CA PHE A 129 1.16 -16.64 -11.36
C PHE A 129 2.28 -16.30 -12.37
N SER A 130 3.23 -15.45 -12.00
CA SER A 130 4.30 -14.97 -12.90
C SER A 130 5.33 -16.03 -13.27
N ALA A 131 5.67 -16.91 -12.34
CA ALA A 131 6.60 -18.00 -12.60
C ALA A 131 5.81 -19.15 -13.24
N PRO A 132 6.06 -19.51 -14.51
CA PRO A 132 5.57 -20.78 -15.03
C PRO A 132 6.20 -21.86 -14.16
N GLN A 133 5.36 -22.68 -13.52
CA GLN A 133 5.83 -23.64 -12.52
C GLN A 133 6.93 -24.56 -13.08
N ASN A 134 7.00 -24.76 -14.41
CA ASN A 134 8.01 -25.56 -15.08
C ASN A 134 8.59 -24.94 -16.38
N GLN A 135 9.18 -23.72 -16.31
CA GLN A 135 9.92 -23.14 -17.46
C GLN A 135 10.96 -24.11 -18.06
N LYS A 136 11.64 -24.88 -17.19
CA LYS A 136 12.62 -25.90 -17.63
C LYS A 136 12.01 -27.02 -18.45
N ALA A 137 10.77 -27.41 -18.20
CA ALA A 137 10.10 -28.46 -18.96
C ALA A 137 9.71 -27.96 -20.36
N PHE A 138 9.30 -26.70 -20.47
CA PHE A 138 9.04 -26.03 -21.74
C PHE A 138 10.32 -25.84 -22.57
N ASP A 139 11.40 -25.36 -21.96
CA ASP A 139 12.70 -25.19 -22.62
C ASP A 139 13.29 -26.53 -23.11
N LEU A 140 13.07 -27.60 -22.35
CA LEU A 140 13.48 -28.95 -22.74
C LEU A 140 12.65 -29.50 -23.90
N LEU A 141 11.36 -29.19 -23.98
CA LEU A 141 10.52 -29.60 -25.12
C LEU A 141 10.93 -28.91 -26.42
N GLN A 142 11.18 -27.60 -26.40
CA GLN A 142 11.68 -26.91 -27.60
C GLN A 142 13.00 -27.51 -28.08
N ARG A 143 13.92 -27.81 -27.15
CA ARG A 143 15.18 -28.48 -27.48
C ARG A 143 14.98 -29.90 -28.03
N ILE A 144 13.94 -30.60 -27.61
CA ILE A 144 13.60 -31.94 -28.09
C ILE A 144 12.93 -31.88 -29.47
N GLU A 145 12.10 -30.87 -29.73
CA GLU A 145 11.44 -30.66 -31.03
C GLU A 145 12.43 -30.19 -32.11
N ASP A 146 13.44 -29.40 -31.71
CA ASP A 146 14.57 -29.00 -32.56
C ASP A 146 15.53 -30.16 -32.87
N LEU A 147 15.59 -31.17 -31.99
CA LEU A 147 16.27 -32.43 -32.28
C LEU A 147 15.37 -33.26 -33.19
N LYS A 148 15.45 -33.01 -34.50
CA LYS A 148 14.95 -33.94 -35.53
C LYS A 148 15.55 -35.31 -35.25
N ILE A 149 14.80 -36.20 -34.60
CA ILE A 149 15.19 -37.59 -34.42
C ILE A 149 15.11 -38.22 -35.82
N GLU A 150 16.25 -38.22 -36.50
CA GLU A 150 16.43 -38.95 -37.74
C GLU A 150 16.04 -40.40 -37.51
N GLU A 151 15.23 -40.87 -38.45
CA GLU A 151 14.64 -42.18 -38.57
C GLU A 151 15.71 -43.25 -38.85
N SER A 152 16.64 -43.41 -37.92
CA SER A 152 17.55 -44.53 -37.90
C SER A 152 17.92 -44.77 -36.45
N LEU A 153 17.58 -45.94 -35.92
CA LEU A 153 18.36 -46.74 -34.97
C LEU A 153 17.43 -47.77 -34.34
N GLY A 154 17.73 -49.04 -34.64
CA GLY A 154 16.85 -50.18 -34.41
C GLY A 154 16.75 -50.68 -32.97
N LYS A 155 16.10 -51.85 -32.87
CA LYS A 155 15.59 -52.68 -31.74
C LYS A 155 16.22 -52.61 -30.32
N ARG A 156 17.35 -51.94 -30.11
CA ARG A 156 17.87 -51.57 -28.77
C ARG A 156 17.22 -50.28 -28.22
N TYR A 157 16.33 -49.69 -29.02
CA TYR A 157 15.55 -48.49 -28.75
C TYR A 157 14.32 -48.69 -27.86
N SER A 158 13.83 -49.91 -27.58
CA SER A 158 12.52 -50.05 -26.90
C SER A 158 12.52 -49.55 -25.44
N GLU A 159 13.59 -49.82 -24.67
CA GLU A 159 13.70 -49.35 -23.29
C GLU A 159 14.02 -47.86 -23.21
N LEU A 160 14.90 -47.35 -24.08
CA LEU A 160 15.20 -45.91 -24.15
C LEU A 160 13.98 -45.12 -24.67
N ALA A 161 13.27 -45.63 -25.67
CA ALA A 161 12.04 -45.05 -26.19
C ALA A 161 10.88 -45.15 -25.19
N ALA A 162 10.83 -46.20 -24.36
CA ALA A 162 9.85 -46.28 -23.26
C ALA A 162 10.14 -45.24 -22.18
N LYS A 163 11.41 -45.09 -21.77
CA LYS A 163 11.83 -44.05 -20.82
C LYS A 163 11.64 -42.64 -21.39
N TYR A 164 11.86 -42.48 -22.69
CA TYR A 164 11.64 -41.24 -23.44
C TYR A 164 10.15 -40.90 -23.58
N ARG A 165 9.29 -41.88 -23.92
CA ARG A 165 7.83 -41.71 -23.93
C ARG A 165 7.28 -41.41 -22.54
N GLN A 166 7.81 -42.05 -21.50
CA GLN A 166 7.42 -41.78 -20.13
C GLN A 166 7.78 -40.34 -19.73
N LEU A 167 8.95 -39.84 -20.12
CA LEU A 167 9.38 -38.47 -19.88
C LEU A 167 8.56 -37.45 -20.70
N LEU A 168 8.26 -37.74 -21.97
CA LEU A 168 7.36 -36.92 -22.79
C LEU A 168 5.95 -36.87 -22.22
N ASN A 169 5.43 -38.00 -21.74
CA ASN A 169 4.11 -38.09 -21.11
C ASN A 169 4.05 -37.29 -19.81
N SER A 170 5.11 -37.26 -19.00
CA SER A 170 5.14 -36.40 -17.80
C SER A 170 5.15 -34.92 -18.17
N VAL A 171 5.90 -34.52 -19.20
CA VAL A 171 5.93 -33.11 -19.61
C VAL A 171 4.64 -32.67 -20.31
N THR A 172 4.02 -33.52 -21.13
CA THR A 172 2.70 -33.23 -21.72
C THR A 172 1.59 -33.19 -20.66
N ALA A 173 1.65 -34.02 -19.62
CA ALA A 173 0.72 -33.94 -18.51
C ALA A 173 0.84 -32.61 -17.73
N GLU A 174 2.07 -32.11 -17.55
CA GLU A 174 2.32 -30.81 -16.91
C GLU A 174 1.87 -29.62 -17.77
N LEU A 175 2.18 -29.61 -19.08
CA LEU A 175 1.67 -28.58 -20.00
C LEU A 175 0.15 -28.64 -20.18
N ALA A 176 -0.44 -29.83 -20.10
CA ALA A 176 -1.90 -29.96 -20.07
C ALA A 176 -2.50 -29.31 -18.82
N SER A 177 -1.78 -29.27 -17.70
CA SER A 177 -2.23 -28.65 -16.44
C SER A 177 -2.44 -27.14 -16.58
N ASP A 178 -1.47 -26.43 -17.17
CA ASP A 178 -1.57 -24.99 -17.48
C ASP A 178 -2.80 -24.69 -18.36
N TRP A 179 -3.00 -25.50 -19.39
CA TRP A 179 -4.17 -25.36 -20.27
C TRP A 179 -5.49 -25.68 -19.57
N MET A 180 -5.51 -26.65 -18.65
CA MET A 180 -6.71 -26.99 -17.90
C MET A 180 -7.13 -25.88 -16.94
N LEU A 181 -6.17 -25.27 -16.23
CA LEU A 181 -6.44 -24.15 -15.34
C LEU A 181 -6.97 -22.96 -16.13
N ALA A 182 -6.28 -22.56 -17.20
CA ALA A 182 -6.71 -21.46 -18.06
C ALA A 182 -8.08 -21.73 -18.69
N ARG A 183 -8.32 -22.96 -19.20
CA ARG A 183 -9.64 -23.36 -19.73
C ARG A 183 -10.73 -23.27 -18.67
N GLN A 184 -10.43 -23.63 -17.42
CA GLN A 184 -11.40 -23.56 -16.33
C GLN A 184 -11.68 -22.11 -15.92
N MET A 185 -10.67 -21.24 -15.88
CA MET A 185 -10.85 -19.79 -15.65
C MET A 185 -11.72 -19.17 -16.76
N ARG A 186 -11.43 -19.49 -18.02
CA ARG A 186 -12.19 -19.03 -19.20
C ARG A 186 -13.65 -19.48 -19.16
N ARG A 187 -13.92 -20.69 -18.65
CA ARG A 187 -15.29 -21.23 -18.46
C ARG A 187 -16.02 -20.57 -17.29
N ALA A 188 -15.31 -20.20 -16.23
CA ALA A 188 -15.90 -19.55 -15.07
C ALA A 188 -16.33 -18.11 -15.38
N GLN A 189 -15.59 -17.40 -16.25
CA GLN A 189 -15.88 -16.03 -16.71
C GLN A 189 -15.98 -14.96 -15.61
N ASN A 190 -15.62 -15.31 -14.38
CA ASN A 190 -15.69 -14.42 -13.22
C ASN A 190 -14.46 -14.55 -12.31
N VAL A 191 -13.33 -14.99 -12.87
CA VAL A 191 -12.06 -15.12 -12.14
C VAL A 191 -11.23 -13.86 -12.33
N VAL A 192 -10.71 -13.30 -11.24
CA VAL A 192 -9.74 -12.19 -11.24
C VAL A 192 -8.46 -12.66 -10.55
N LEU A 193 -7.31 -12.39 -11.16
CA LEU A 193 -6.00 -12.68 -10.56
C LEU A 193 -5.36 -11.43 -9.97
N GLY A 194 -4.72 -11.61 -8.83
CA GLY A 194 -3.81 -10.64 -8.24
C GLY A 194 -2.47 -10.67 -8.96
N LEU A 195 -1.98 -9.49 -9.35
CA LEU A 195 -0.64 -9.30 -9.90
C LEU A 195 0.22 -8.60 -8.85
N ASP A 196 1.35 -9.18 -8.48
CA ASP A 196 2.23 -8.50 -7.54
C ASP A 196 3.05 -7.41 -8.23
N GLY A 197 3.03 -6.21 -7.66
CA GLY A 197 3.81 -5.07 -8.15
C GLY A 197 4.98 -4.76 -7.23
N TYR A 198 6.16 -4.50 -7.80
CA TYR A 198 7.37 -4.19 -7.04
C TYR A 198 8.11 -2.99 -7.66
N SER A 199 8.83 -2.27 -6.80
CA SER A 199 9.74 -1.20 -7.24
C SER A 199 11.19 -1.64 -7.03
N THR A 200 11.94 -1.67 -8.12
CA THR A 200 13.36 -2.00 -8.19
C THR A 200 14.16 -0.76 -8.54
N LEU A 201 15.46 -0.74 -8.22
CA LEU A 201 16.35 0.38 -8.57
C LEU A 201 16.59 0.52 -10.09
N LYS A 202 16.23 -0.51 -10.86
CA LYS A 202 16.38 -0.56 -12.32
C LYS A 202 15.04 -0.91 -12.93
N ASP A 203 14.57 -0.08 -13.85
CA ASP A 203 13.38 -0.37 -14.63
C ASP A 203 13.70 -1.46 -15.65
N GLU A 204 13.15 -2.65 -15.46
CA GLU A 204 13.13 -3.68 -16.49
C GLU A 204 12.00 -3.37 -17.47
N LYS A 205 12.38 -2.88 -18.65
CA LYS A 205 11.43 -2.62 -19.75
C LYS A 205 11.08 -3.92 -20.45
N THR A 206 10.27 -4.74 -19.80
CA THR A 206 9.66 -5.93 -20.42
C THR A 206 8.49 -5.50 -21.31
N ALA A 207 8.30 -6.18 -22.45
CA ALA A 207 7.17 -5.90 -23.33
C ALA A 207 5.85 -6.16 -22.59
N VAL A 208 4.96 -5.17 -22.59
CA VAL A 208 3.68 -5.26 -21.90
C VAL A 208 2.70 -6.16 -22.69
N PRO A 209 2.23 -7.27 -22.11
CA PRO A 209 1.32 -8.20 -22.81
C PRO A 209 -0.01 -7.54 -23.19
N GLY A 210 -0.63 -8.04 -24.28
CA GLY A 210 -1.87 -7.50 -24.81
C GLY A 210 -3.06 -7.62 -23.85
N PHE A 211 -3.12 -8.70 -23.06
CA PHE A 211 -4.15 -8.85 -22.03
C PHE A 211 -4.02 -7.80 -20.92
N LEU A 212 -2.81 -7.40 -20.54
CA LEU A 212 -2.60 -6.42 -19.46
C LEU A 212 -3.02 -5.01 -19.91
N ARG A 213 -2.82 -4.68 -21.18
CA ARG A 213 -3.30 -3.41 -21.77
C ARG A 213 -4.83 -3.28 -21.75
N LYS A 214 -5.57 -4.40 -21.77
CA LYS A 214 -7.06 -4.38 -21.66
C LYS A 214 -7.55 -3.98 -20.27
N GLU A 215 -6.71 -4.13 -19.26
CA GLU A 215 -6.99 -3.75 -17.88
C GLU A 215 -6.60 -2.29 -17.61
N ALA A 216 -6.02 -1.59 -18.60
CA ALA A 216 -5.61 -0.20 -18.45
C ALA A 216 -6.83 0.72 -18.30
N LEU A 217 -6.72 1.63 -17.35
CA LEU A 217 -7.70 2.66 -17.05
C LEU A 217 -7.25 3.98 -17.64
N GLU A 218 -8.22 4.75 -18.13
CA GLU A 218 -7.99 6.11 -18.61
C GLU A 218 -8.00 7.07 -17.42
N ILE A 219 -6.93 7.86 -17.30
CA ILE A 219 -6.84 8.98 -16.35
C ILE A 219 -6.92 10.27 -17.15
N PRO A 220 -7.60 11.31 -16.66
CA PRO A 220 -7.49 12.64 -17.26
C PRO A 220 -6.03 13.04 -17.40
N GLU A 221 -5.61 13.48 -18.60
CA GLU A 221 -4.30 14.08 -18.79
C GLU A 221 -4.16 15.26 -17.82
N ASN A 222 -3.14 15.19 -16.97
CA ASN A 222 -2.77 16.31 -16.13
C ASN A 222 -1.83 17.20 -16.96
N ASP A 223 -2.41 18.04 -17.83
CA ASP A 223 -1.72 18.98 -18.74
C ASP A 223 -0.94 20.10 -18.02
N ASN A 224 -0.55 19.88 -16.77
CA ASN A 224 0.27 20.81 -16.02
C ASN A 224 1.74 20.67 -16.44
N ILE A 225 2.06 21.09 -17.67
CA ILE A 225 3.44 21.26 -18.18
C ILE A 225 4.28 22.12 -17.22
N MET A 226 3.63 23.04 -16.50
CA MET A 226 4.27 23.87 -15.48
C MET A 226 4.75 23.09 -14.24
N ALA A 227 4.15 21.93 -13.94
CA ALA A 227 4.49 21.13 -12.76
C ALA A 227 5.83 20.39 -12.91
N GLU A 228 6.22 20.00 -14.13
CA GLU A 228 7.52 19.34 -14.39
C GLU A 228 8.71 20.25 -14.09
N HIS A 229 8.52 21.57 -14.21
CA HIS A 229 9.54 22.58 -13.92
C HIS A 229 9.54 23.06 -12.45
N LEU A 230 8.59 22.61 -11.63
CA LEU A 230 8.58 22.96 -10.21
C LEU A 230 9.68 22.19 -9.47
N PRO A 231 10.33 22.81 -8.46
CA PRO A 231 11.18 22.08 -7.52
C PRO A 231 10.43 20.88 -6.93
N GLN A 232 11.13 19.77 -6.67
CA GLN A 232 10.53 18.50 -6.23
C GLN A 232 9.56 18.62 -5.04
N TRP A 233 9.77 19.57 -4.14
CA TRP A 233 8.90 19.84 -2.98
C TRP A 233 7.59 20.60 -3.32
N MET A 234 7.47 21.12 -4.54
CA MET A 234 6.27 21.74 -5.13
C MET A 234 5.62 20.88 -6.22
N GLN A 235 6.26 19.79 -6.64
CA GLN A 235 5.67 18.85 -7.59
C GLN A 235 4.46 18.17 -6.95
N PRO A 236 3.35 17.99 -7.70
CA PRO A 236 2.20 17.28 -7.18
C PRO A 236 2.60 15.83 -6.85
N PRO A 237 1.99 15.23 -5.81
CA PRO A 237 2.30 13.87 -5.44
C PRO A 237 1.94 12.93 -6.59
N GLU A 238 2.85 11.99 -6.89
CA GLU A 238 2.68 11.08 -8.02
C GLU A 238 1.83 9.87 -7.63
N ILE A 239 1.11 9.33 -8.62
CA ILE A 239 0.44 8.03 -8.52
C ILE A 239 1.50 6.97 -8.17
N THR A 240 1.09 5.95 -7.43
CA THR A 240 2.00 4.86 -7.03
C THR A 240 2.54 4.16 -8.29
N LYS A 241 3.85 4.22 -8.50
CA LYS A 241 4.55 3.62 -9.65
C LYS A 241 5.21 2.31 -9.25
N PHE A 242 5.09 1.29 -10.10
CA PHE A 242 5.93 0.10 -10.06
C PHE A 242 6.82 0.02 -11.29
N SER A 243 8.06 -0.40 -11.05
CA SER A 243 9.00 -0.69 -12.12
C SER A 243 8.78 -2.07 -12.73
N THR A 244 8.20 -3.01 -11.97
CA THR A 244 7.89 -4.36 -12.42
C THR A 244 6.55 -4.86 -11.89
N ILE A 245 5.87 -5.67 -12.69
CA ILE A 245 4.66 -6.40 -12.32
C ILE A 245 4.86 -7.87 -12.67
N SER A 246 4.57 -8.73 -11.70
CA SER A 246 4.50 -10.18 -11.86
C SER A 246 3.36 -10.55 -12.80
N SER A 247 3.64 -10.62 -14.11
CA SER A 247 2.64 -10.93 -15.14
C SER A 247 2.58 -12.44 -15.40
N PRO A 248 1.39 -13.05 -15.46
CA PRO A 248 1.25 -14.44 -15.88
C PRO A 248 1.61 -14.63 -17.36
N ASN A 249 1.71 -15.89 -17.79
CA ASN A 249 1.84 -16.22 -19.21
C ASN A 249 0.59 -15.84 -20.02
N GLU A 250 0.74 -15.78 -21.36
CA GLU A 250 -0.32 -15.34 -22.27
C GLU A 250 -1.60 -16.18 -22.16
N GLU A 251 -1.49 -17.50 -22.03
CA GLU A 251 -2.65 -18.39 -21.94
C GLU A 251 -3.46 -18.12 -20.65
N THR A 252 -2.79 -17.94 -19.52
CA THR A 252 -3.43 -17.66 -18.22
C THR A 252 -4.00 -16.25 -18.20
N GLY A 253 -3.20 -15.24 -18.56
CA GLY A 253 -3.59 -13.83 -18.56
C GLY A 253 -4.78 -13.53 -19.47
N SER A 254 -4.87 -14.18 -20.63
CA SER A 254 -6.01 -14.04 -21.56
C SER A 254 -7.22 -14.90 -21.22
N SER A 255 -7.17 -15.73 -20.17
CA SER A 255 -8.25 -16.64 -19.78
C SER A 255 -9.15 -16.13 -18.66
N VAL A 256 -8.73 -15.07 -17.97
CA VAL A 256 -9.41 -14.55 -16.79
C VAL A 256 -10.37 -13.42 -17.15
N ALA A 257 -11.28 -13.10 -16.23
CA ALA A 257 -12.25 -12.02 -16.40
C ALA A 257 -11.66 -10.64 -16.07
N GLY A 258 -10.54 -10.60 -15.35
CA GLY A 258 -9.81 -9.38 -15.06
C GLY A 258 -8.49 -9.65 -14.33
N LEU A 259 -7.64 -8.64 -14.29
CA LEU A 259 -6.40 -8.64 -13.52
C LEU A 259 -6.33 -7.36 -12.70
N GLY A 260 -5.83 -7.46 -11.47
CA GLY A 260 -5.64 -6.27 -10.65
C GLY A 260 -4.39 -6.37 -9.81
N VAL A 261 -3.74 -5.24 -9.59
CA VAL A 261 -2.45 -5.17 -8.91
C VAL A 261 -2.66 -5.28 -7.40
N VAL A 262 -2.00 -6.24 -6.78
CA VAL A 262 -1.99 -6.42 -5.34
C VAL A 262 -1.11 -5.35 -4.74
N THR A 263 -1.59 -4.73 -3.67
CA THR A 263 -0.90 -3.64 -2.98
C THR A 263 0.46 -4.11 -2.44
N PRO A 264 1.55 -3.32 -2.59
CA PRO A 264 2.91 -3.81 -2.40
C PRO A 264 3.28 -3.92 -0.92
N GLU A 265 4.01 -4.96 -0.54
CA GLU A 265 4.60 -5.08 0.80
C GLU A 265 5.91 -4.28 0.93
N PRO A 266 6.21 -3.68 2.10
CA PRO A 266 5.37 -3.56 3.29
C PRO A 266 4.57 -2.25 3.26
N VAL A 267 3.24 -2.35 3.05
CA VAL A 267 2.34 -1.23 3.32
C VAL A 267 2.45 -0.87 4.80
N GLN A 268 3.00 0.30 5.11
CA GLN A 268 2.69 0.91 6.40
C GLN A 268 1.23 1.35 6.32
N ALA A 269 0.35 0.76 7.14
CA ALA A 269 -1.10 1.00 7.13
C ALA A 269 -1.51 2.49 7.22
N PHE A 270 -0.56 3.37 7.53
CA PHE A 270 -0.71 4.81 7.60
C PHE A 270 -0.54 5.55 6.26
N GLN A 271 0.00 4.91 5.21
CA GLN A 271 0.34 5.56 3.94
C GLN A 271 -0.76 5.52 2.87
N GLY A 272 -1.95 5.03 3.23
CA GLY A 272 -3.03 4.77 2.30
C GLY A 272 -2.73 3.57 1.39
N ILE A 273 -3.75 3.04 0.75
CA ILE A 273 -3.65 1.89 -0.14
C ILE A 273 -4.06 2.32 -1.56
N PRO A 274 -3.16 2.25 -2.56
CA PRO A 274 -3.48 2.61 -3.93
C PRO A 274 -4.62 1.76 -4.50
N LEU A 275 -5.61 2.43 -5.07
CA LEU A 275 -6.62 1.81 -5.93
C LEU A 275 -6.24 1.84 -7.41
N LEU A 276 -5.24 2.66 -7.74
CA LEU A 276 -4.69 2.83 -9.06
C LEU A 276 -3.17 2.84 -8.97
N VAL A 277 -2.54 2.16 -9.91
CA VAL A 277 -1.10 1.98 -9.95
C VAL A 277 -0.61 2.27 -11.36
N GLN A 278 0.51 2.95 -11.49
CA GLN A 278 1.17 3.17 -12.76
C GLN A 278 2.25 2.10 -12.99
N TYR A 279 2.21 1.45 -14.14
CA TYR A 279 3.24 0.55 -14.63
C TYR A 279 3.55 0.89 -16.08
N GLN A 280 4.77 1.38 -16.31
CA GLN A 280 5.16 1.99 -17.60
C GLN A 280 4.18 3.11 -18.00
N ASP A 281 3.55 2.98 -19.16
CA ASP A 281 2.52 3.86 -19.71
C ASP A 281 1.09 3.46 -19.29
N LEU A 282 0.91 2.34 -18.60
CA LEU A 282 -0.40 1.85 -18.17
C LEU A 282 -0.75 2.30 -16.76
N TYR A 283 -2.03 2.58 -16.56
CA TYR A 283 -2.63 2.75 -15.24
C TYR A 283 -3.55 1.56 -14.96
N LEU A 284 -3.17 0.74 -13.99
CA LEU A 284 -3.84 -0.52 -13.69
C LEU A 284 -4.65 -0.41 -12.40
N PRO A 285 -5.84 -1.02 -12.34
CA PRO A 285 -6.64 -1.08 -11.11
C PRO A 285 -5.92 -1.92 -10.06
N SER A 286 -6.13 -1.59 -8.80
CA SER A 286 -5.80 -2.52 -7.72
C SER A 286 -6.67 -3.78 -7.78
N PHE A 287 -6.18 -4.87 -7.20
CA PHE A 287 -6.92 -6.13 -7.12
C PHE A 287 -8.31 -5.96 -6.48
N ALA A 288 -8.40 -5.16 -5.40
CA ALA A 288 -9.66 -4.84 -4.75
C ALA A 288 -10.62 -4.03 -5.65
N LEU A 289 -10.11 -3.04 -6.40
CA LEU A 289 -10.92 -2.26 -7.32
C LEU A 289 -11.43 -3.14 -8.47
N GLN A 290 -10.58 -3.98 -9.05
CA GLN A 290 -10.94 -4.87 -10.16
C GLN A 290 -12.02 -5.88 -9.77
N LEU A 291 -11.87 -6.52 -8.61
CA LEU A 291 -12.86 -7.45 -8.08
C LEU A 291 -14.22 -6.78 -7.85
N THR A 292 -14.19 -5.58 -7.27
CA THR A 292 -15.44 -4.84 -6.99
C THR A 292 -16.10 -4.38 -8.28
N ALA A 293 -15.32 -3.93 -9.27
CA ALA A 293 -15.78 -3.56 -10.61
C ALA A 293 -16.51 -4.72 -11.27
N LEU A 294 -15.88 -5.89 -11.32
CA LEU A 294 -16.48 -7.07 -11.93
C LEU A 294 -17.74 -7.53 -11.17
N TYR A 295 -17.71 -7.53 -9.84
CA TYR A 295 -18.84 -7.96 -9.01
C TYR A 295 -20.07 -7.04 -9.16
N GLN A 296 -19.85 -5.73 -9.20
CA GLN A 296 -20.92 -4.74 -9.41
C GLN A 296 -21.23 -4.50 -10.90
N GLN A 297 -20.60 -5.27 -11.81
CA GLN A 297 -20.78 -5.18 -13.26
C GLN A 297 -20.51 -3.77 -13.81
N VAL A 298 -19.49 -3.11 -13.25
CA VAL A 298 -19.01 -1.80 -13.69
C VAL A 298 -17.84 -2.01 -14.67
N PRO A 299 -18.01 -1.70 -15.97
CA PRO A 299 -16.90 -1.76 -16.92
C PRO A 299 -15.80 -0.77 -16.53
N LEU A 300 -14.54 -1.15 -16.71
CA LEU A 300 -13.39 -0.30 -16.41
C LEU A 300 -13.44 1.06 -17.13
N SER A 301 -13.92 1.09 -18.36
CA SER A 301 -14.12 2.33 -19.14
C SER A 301 -15.15 3.31 -18.54
N LYS A 302 -15.99 2.86 -17.60
CA LYS A 302 -16.93 3.72 -16.88
C LYS A 302 -16.38 4.23 -15.55
N ILE A 303 -15.23 3.72 -15.10
CA ILE A 303 -14.54 4.22 -13.92
C ILE A 303 -13.84 5.51 -14.30
N LYS A 304 -14.14 6.61 -13.59
CA LYS A 304 -13.53 7.92 -13.87
C LYS A 304 -12.76 8.40 -12.65
N PHE A 305 -11.65 9.08 -12.93
CA PHE A 305 -10.74 9.60 -11.92
C PHE A 305 -10.85 11.11 -11.86
N PHE A 306 -10.88 11.67 -10.64
CA PHE A 306 -10.91 13.12 -10.43
C PHE A 306 -9.52 13.62 -10.00
N PRO A 307 -8.97 14.69 -10.63
CA PRO A 307 -7.64 15.21 -10.29
C PRO A 307 -7.47 15.65 -8.83
N GLU A 308 -8.55 16.02 -8.15
CA GLU A 308 -8.60 16.39 -6.74
C GLU A 308 -8.62 15.19 -5.78
N GLY A 309 -8.68 13.98 -6.32
CA GLY A 309 -8.95 12.76 -5.58
C GLY A 309 -10.41 12.33 -5.70
N GLY A 310 -10.64 11.03 -5.57
CA GLY A 310 -11.92 10.40 -5.77
C GLY A 310 -11.99 9.62 -7.09
N ILE A 311 -12.69 8.50 -7.02
CA ILE A 311 -12.93 7.61 -8.17
C ILE A 311 -14.44 7.48 -8.33
N LYS A 312 -14.98 7.98 -9.45
CA LYS A 312 -16.37 7.74 -9.81
C LYS A 312 -16.52 6.28 -10.21
N PHE A 313 -17.34 5.58 -9.46
CA PHE A 313 -17.58 4.16 -9.61
C PHE A 313 -19.09 3.93 -9.69
N SER A 314 -19.60 3.71 -10.91
CA SER A 314 -21.05 3.69 -11.17
C SER A 314 -21.74 5.01 -10.73
N GLN A 315 -22.68 4.95 -9.78
CA GLN A 315 -23.39 6.10 -9.20
C GLN A 315 -22.74 6.62 -7.92
N THR A 316 -21.58 6.09 -7.54
CA THR A 316 -20.92 6.39 -6.26
C THR A 316 -19.55 7.01 -6.49
N ILE A 317 -19.02 7.63 -5.45
CA ILE A 317 -17.63 8.10 -5.45
C ILE A 317 -16.92 7.34 -4.35
N ILE A 318 -15.84 6.67 -4.72
CA ILE A 318 -14.89 6.10 -3.78
C ILE A 318 -13.95 7.23 -3.38
N HIS A 319 -13.89 7.55 -2.09
CA HIS A 319 -13.01 8.60 -1.60
C HIS A 319 -11.55 8.14 -1.59
N THR A 320 -10.69 8.95 -2.20
CA THR A 320 -9.24 8.76 -2.23
C THR A 320 -8.55 10.11 -2.11
N ASP A 321 -7.24 10.09 -1.85
CA ASP A 321 -6.40 11.27 -2.10
C ASP A 321 -6.21 11.53 -3.61
N ALA A 322 -5.45 12.58 -3.93
CA ALA A 322 -5.11 12.96 -5.30
C ALA A 322 -4.16 11.96 -6.01
N THR A 323 -3.56 11.02 -5.28
CA THR A 323 -2.76 9.91 -5.83
C THR A 323 -3.56 8.61 -5.95
N PHE A 324 -4.89 8.69 -5.75
CA PHE A 324 -5.83 7.58 -5.78
C PHE A 324 -5.59 6.50 -4.72
N LYS A 325 -5.03 6.90 -3.57
CA LYS A 325 -4.95 6.03 -2.40
C LYS A 325 -6.19 6.15 -1.54
N MET A 326 -6.71 5.00 -1.14
CA MET A 326 -7.79 4.87 -0.18
C MET A 326 -7.22 4.77 1.23
N TYR A 327 -7.87 5.41 2.20
CA TYR A 327 -7.60 5.22 3.62
C TYR A 327 -8.73 4.39 4.23
N PRO A 328 -8.60 3.06 4.27
CA PRO A 328 -9.69 2.20 4.70
C PRO A 328 -9.84 2.18 6.23
N ARG A 329 -11.05 1.92 6.67
CA ARG A 329 -11.28 1.40 8.02
C ARG A 329 -10.85 -0.05 8.05
N TYR A 330 -9.98 -0.40 8.99
CA TYR A 330 -9.53 -1.77 9.16
C TYR A 330 -10.52 -2.57 10.00
N TYR A 331 -11.04 -3.66 9.44
CA TYR A 331 -11.83 -4.62 10.21
C TYR A 331 -10.86 -5.53 10.96
N ALA A 332 -11.01 -5.53 12.27
CA ALA A 332 -10.10 -6.20 13.19
C ALA A 332 -10.84 -7.34 13.89
N GLU A 333 -10.10 -8.36 14.33
CA GLU A 333 -10.63 -9.44 15.15
C GLU A 333 -11.11 -8.89 16.49
N ARG A 334 -12.26 -9.39 16.96
CA ARG A 334 -12.85 -9.02 18.25
C ARG A 334 -13.32 -10.26 18.98
N ASP A 335 -12.94 -10.37 20.24
CA ASP A 335 -13.35 -11.49 21.12
C ASP A 335 -13.08 -12.87 20.50
N GLY A 336 -11.98 -13.02 19.74
CA GLY A 336 -11.64 -14.27 19.04
C GLY A 336 -12.39 -14.51 17.73
N ILE A 337 -13.23 -13.58 17.29
CA ILE A 337 -14.07 -13.71 16.10
C ILE A 337 -13.43 -12.92 14.95
N PRO A 338 -13.04 -13.58 13.84
CA PRO A 338 -12.48 -12.90 12.68
C PRO A 338 -13.53 -12.02 12.02
N PRO A 339 -13.12 -10.87 11.43
CA PRO A 339 -14.06 -9.94 10.81
C PRO A 339 -14.78 -10.57 9.61
N PHE A 340 -14.07 -11.36 8.82
CA PHE A 340 -14.61 -12.06 7.66
C PHE A 340 -14.86 -13.52 7.98
N LYS A 341 -15.78 -14.14 7.24
CA LYS A 341 -15.94 -15.58 7.25
C LYS A 341 -14.75 -16.24 6.54
N ILE A 342 -13.84 -16.81 7.33
CA ILE A 342 -12.65 -17.52 6.85
C ILE A 342 -12.96 -19.02 6.80
N ILE A 343 -12.73 -19.62 5.64
CA ILE A 343 -12.95 -21.03 5.36
C ILE A 343 -11.61 -21.63 4.94
N SER A 344 -11.20 -22.74 5.55
CA SER A 344 -10.00 -23.46 5.14
C SER A 344 -10.13 -23.94 3.70
N PHE A 345 -9.07 -23.79 2.89
CA PHE A 345 -9.04 -24.27 1.51
C PHE A 345 -9.38 -25.76 1.43
N ASP A 346 -8.84 -26.56 2.35
CA ASP A 346 -9.16 -27.99 2.45
C ASP A 346 -10.65 -28.24 2.69
N ASP A 347 -11.29 -27.51 3.62
CA ASP A 347 -12.72 -27.70 3.91
C ASP A 347 -13.62 -27.28 2.75
N ALA A 348 -13.26 -26.18 2.08
CA ALA A 348 -13.92 -25.77 0.86
C ALA A 348 -13.76 -26.86 -0.21
N LEU A 349 -12.55 -27.36 -0.46
CA LEU A 349 -12.27 -28.34 -1.50
C LEU A 349 -12.98 -29.68 -1.26
N GLN A 350 -12.97 -30.18 -0.02
CA GLN A 350 -13.57 -31.47 0.36
C GLN A 350 -15.10 -31.48 0.42
N GLY A 351 -15.73 -30.31 0.31
CA GLY A 351 -17.17 -30.20 0.32
C GLY A 351 -17.84 -30.09 1.67
N LYS A 352 -17.07 -29.81 2.73
CA LYS A 352 -17.59 -29.65 4.10
C LYS A 352 -18.38 -28.36 4.30
N VAL A 353 -18.16 -27.37 3.43
CA VAL A 353 -18.86 -26.08 3.48
C VAL A 353 -20.01 -26.04 2.46
N PRO A 354 -21.26 -25.73 2.90
CA PRO A 354 -22.41 -25.62 2.01
C PRO A 354 -22.25 -24.54 0.93
N TYR A 355 -22.77 -24.79 -0.28
CA TYR A 355 -22.66 -23.84 -1.41
C TYR A 355 -23.25 -22.46 -1.15
N ARG A 356 -24.27 -22.34 -0.29
CA ARG A 356 -24.87 -21.06 0.11
C ARG A 356 -23.86 -20.07 0.70
N GLU A 357 -22.72 -20.56 1.20
CA GLU A 357 -21.68 -19.71 1.79
C GLU A 357 -20.88 -18.93 0.74
N PHE A 358 -20.88 -19.40 -0.50
CA PHE A 358 -20.13 -18.83 -1.63
C PHE A 358 -21.04 -18.18 -2.68
N ARG A 359 -22.30 -18.60 -2.74
CA ARG A 359 -23.28 -18.17 -3.73
C ARG A 359 -23.46 -16.65 -3.75
N ASP A 360 -23.36 -16.05 -4.93
CA ASP A 360 -23.52 -14.61 -5.20
C ASP A 360 -22.55 -13.71 -4.41
N LYS A 361 -21.40 -14.27 -3.94
CA LYS A 361 -20.36 -13.55 -3.19
C LYS A 361 -19.08 -13.34 -3.99
N ILE A 362 -18.28 -12.39 -3.53
CA ILE A 362 -16.85 -12.27 -3.86
C ILE A 362 -16.11 -13.30 -3.01
N VAL A 363 -15.57 -14.33 -3.65
CA VAL A 363 -14.79 -15.38 -2.99
C VAL A 363 -13.31 -15.10 -3.19
N LEU A 364 -12.60 -14.78 -2.12
CA LEU A 364 -11.16 -14.50 -2.12
C LEU A 364 -10.39 -15.75 -1.73
N ILE A 365 -9.40 -16.14 -2.54
CA ILE A 365 -8.59 -17.34 -2.35
C ILE A 365 -7.12 -16.92 -2.28
N GLY A 366 -6.40 -17.33 -1.23
CA GLY A 366 -4.97 -17.03 -1.12
C GLY A 366 -4.33 -17.43 0.21
N PRO A 367 -3.03 -17.13 0.38
CA PRO A 367 -2.29 -17.45 1.60
C PRO A 367 -2.75 -16.60 2.78
N THR A 368 -2.93 -17.26 3.93
CA THR A 368 -3.10 -16.61 5.23
C THR A 368 -2.10 -17.10 6.27
N HIS A 369 -1.42 -18.21 6.00
CA HIS A 369 -0.40 -18.75 6.89
C HIS A 369 0.88 -17.89 6.89
N PRO A 370 1.46 -17.55 8.05
CA PRO A 370 2.66 -16.68 8.14
C PRO A 370 3.90 -17.19 7.41
N SER A 371 4.00 -18.50 7.14
CA SER A 371 5.11 -19.08 6.36
C SER A 371 5.02 -18.79 4.86
N LEU A 372 3.85 -18.35 4.37
CA LEU A 372 3.61 -18.11 2.93
C LEU A 372 3.49 -16.62 2.59
N THR A 373 3.17 -15.77 3.55
CA THR A 373 2.93 -14.34 3.33
C THR A 373 3.25 -13.54 4.59
N GLN A 374 3.76 -12.31 4.43
CA GLN A 374 4.08 -11.46 5.57
C GLN A 374 2.82 -10.74 6.05
N PRO A 375 2.44 -10.88 7.32
CA PRO A 375 1.27 -10.18 7.83
C PRO A 375 1.53 -8.67 7.94
N VAL A 376 0.54 -7.88 7.55
CA VAL A 376 0.54 -6.42 7.69
C VAL A 376 0.17 -6.06 9.13
N LEU A 377 0.95 -5.17 9.75
CA LEU A 377 0.65 -4.63 11.07
C LEU A 377 -0.35 -3.46 10.93
N LEU A 378 -1.54 -3.65 11.49
CA LEU A 378 -2.57 -2.62 11.54
C LEU A 378 -2.24 -1.55 12.58
N PRO A 379 -2.77 -0.32 12.46
CA PRO A 379 -2.58 0.73 13.46
C PRO A 379 -3.07 0.33 14.85
N GLN A 380 -4.07 -0.55 14.94
CA GLN A 380 -4.55 -1.05 16.23
C GLN A 380 -3.63 -2.11 16.88
N GLY A 381 -2.52 -2.48 16.23
CA GLY A 381 -1.55 -3.47 16.70
C GLY A 381 -1.85 -4.92 16.30
N GLN A 382 -2.97 -5.17 15.62
CA GLN A 382 -3.31 -6.49 15.10
C GLN A 382 -2.57 -6.79 13.79
N LYS A 383 -2.35 -8.08 13.52
CA LYS A 383 -1.72 -8.56 12.29
C LYS A 383 -2.78 -9.11 11.34
N LEU A 384 -2.73 -8.69 10.08
CA LEU A 384 -3.69 -9.09 9.07
C LEU A 384 -2.95 -9.66 7.86
N SER A 385 -3.37 -10.80 7.32
CA SER A 385 -2.79 -11.30 6.07
C SER A 385 -3.15 -10.36 4.90
N PRO A 386 -2.33 -10.25 3.85
CA PRO A 386 -2.65 -9.44 2.67
C PRO A 386 -3.98 -9.84 2.00
N LEU A 387 -4.37 -11.11 2.07
CA LEU A 387 -5.68 -11.56 1.60
C LEU A 387 -6.83 -10.89 2.37
N LEU A 388 -6.75 -10.85 3.70
CA LEU A 388 -7.75 -10.21 4.55
C LEU A 388 -7.68 -8.68 4.48
N MET A 389 -6.51 -8.12 4.16
CA MET A 389 -6.38 -6.70 3.82
C MET A 389 -7.18 -6.36 2.57
N ASN A 390 -7.06 -7.17 1.50
CA ASN A 390 -7.88 -7.01 0.30
C ASN A 390 -9.37 -7.20 0.58
N ALA A 391 -9.75 -8.15 1.43
CA ALA A 391 -11.14 -8.28 1.89
C ALA A 391 -11.65 -7.00 2.56
N SER A 392 -10.81 -6.37 3.39
CA SER A 392 -11.11 -5.09 4.04
C SER A 392 -11.27 -3.95 3.03
N LEU A 393 -10.41 -3.87 2.02
CA LEU A 393 -10.50 -2.86 0.96
C LEU A 393 -11.80 -3.00 0.16
N ILE A 394 -12.15 -4.22 -0.26
CA ILE A 394 -13.38 -4.50 -1.01
C ILE A 394 -14.59 -4.10 -0.17
N SER A 395 -14.61 -4.47 1.12
CA SER A 395 -15.67 -4.06 2.03
C SER A 395 -15.77 -2.55 2.19
N ASN A 396 -14.64 -1.83 2.28
CA ASN A 396 -14.63 -0.37 2.33
C ASN A 396 -15.15 0.28 1.05
N ILE A 397 -14.83 -0.27 -0.13
CA ILE A 397 -15.35 0.20 -1.42
C ILE A 397 -16.87 -0.02 -1.47
N MET A 398 -17.34 -1.21 -1.11
CA MET A 398 -18.76 -1.56 -1.18
C MET A 398 -19.62 -0.80 -0.17
N ASN A 399 -19.15 -0.64 1.07
CA ASN A 399 -19.87 0.05 2.12
C ASN A 399 -19.65 1.57 2.12
N ARG A 400 -18.66 2.07 1.36
CA ARG A 400 -18.26 3.50 1.30
C ARG A 400 -17.79 4.03 2.65
N GLU A 401 -16.97 3.23 3.33
CA GLU A 401 -16.52 3.47 4.70
C GLU A 401 -15.13 4.11 4.81
N ALA A 402 -14.41 4.21 3.68
CA ALA A 402 -13.09 4.81 3.62
C ALA A 402 -13.10 6.28 4.07
N PHE A 403 -12.03 6.71 4.73
CA PHE A 403 -11.88 8.11 5.11
C PHE A 403 -11.68 8.98 3.87
N ALA A 404 -12.47 10.04 3.75
CA ALA A 404 -12.31 11.04 2.73
C ALA A 404 -11.18 11.99 3.07
N MET A 405 -10.17 12.06 2.21
CA MET A 405 -9.12 13.07 2.26
C MET A 405 -9.46 14.16 1.24
N VAL A 406 -9.82 15.35 1.71
CA VAL A 406 -10.33 16.41 0.84
C VAL A 406 -9.20 17.38 0.50
N ARG A 407 -8.70 17.37 -0.75
CA ARG A 407 -7.61 18.27 -1.18
C ARG A 407 -7.89 19.75 -0.94
N ALA A 408 -9.15 20.18 -1.03
CA ALA A 408 -9.52 21.57 -0.74
C ALA A 408 -9.12 22.02 0.68
N PHE A 409 -8.96 21.08 1.62
CA PHE A 409 -8.49 21.36 2.96
C PHE A 409 -6.99 21.65 3.06
N GLU A 410 -6.17 21.31 2.06
CA GLU A 410 -4.74 21.70 2.08
C GLU A 410 -4.57 23.22 2.17
N TRP A 411 -5.42 23.98 1.45
CA TRP A 411 -5.40 25.44 1.52
C TRP A 411 -5.86 25.96 2.89
N TRP A 412 -6.88 25.34 3.48
CA TRP A 412 -7.35 25.67 4.83
C TRP A 412 -6.34 25.30 5.91
N GLN A 413 -5.63 24.19 5.76
CA GLN A 413 -4.54 23.76 6.63
C GLN A 413 -3.37 24.75 6.54
N ARG A 414 -2.93 25.12 5.33
CA ARG A 414 -1.88 26.14 5.12
C ARG A 414 -2.29 27.49 5.69
N LEU A 415 -3.56 27.90 5.51
CA LEU A 415 -4.09 29.12 6.12
C LEU A 415 -4.08 29.01 7.65
N GLY A 416 -4.55 27.90 8.21
CA GLY A 416 -4.53 27.64 9.65
C GLY A 416 -3.11 27.70 10.24
N LEU A 417 -2.15 27.06 9.58
CA LEU A 417 -0.73 27.10 9.96
C LEU A 417 -0.15 28.51 9.84
N ALA A 418 -0.50 29.26 8.80
CA ALA A 418 -0.11 30.67 8.66
C ALA A 418 -0.71 31.53 9.79
N LEU A 419 -1.96 31.30 10.18
CA LEU A 419 -2.60 31.99 11.30
C LEU A 419 -1.94 31.62 12.64
N VAL A 420 -1.59 30.35 12.86
CA VAL A 420 -0.81 29.92 14.04
C VAL A 420 0.55 30.60 14.05
N LEU A 421 1.25 30.66 12.91
CA LEU A 421 2.54 31.33 12.78
C LEU A 421 2.41 32.84 13.08
N LEU A 422 1.41 33.51 12.50
CA LEU A 422 1.11 34.92 12.78
C LEU A 422 0.80 35.15 14.27
N TYR A 423 0.07 34.25 14.91
CA TYR A 423 -0.17 34.28 16.35
C TYR A 423 1.12 34.14 17.16
N LEU A 424 2.00 33.21 16.81
CA LEU A 424 3.29 33.02 17.48
C LEU A 424 4.21 34.25 17.33
N ILE A 425 4.16 34.93 16.18
CA ILE A 425 4.99 36.11 15.90
C ILE A 425 4.41 37.38 16.54
N PHE A 426 3.12 37.61 16.44
CA PHE A 426 2.50 38.89 16.81
C PHE A 426 1.68 38.84 18.10
N GLY A 427 1.08 37.69 18.40
CA GLY A 427 0.25 37.48 19.58
C GLY A 427 1.10 37.24 20.82
N VAL A 428 1.97 36.22 20.78
CA VAL A 428 2.78 35.79 21.93
C VAL A 428 3.63 36.92 22.54
N PRO A 429 4.34 37.78 21.77
CA PRO A 429 5.17 38.83 22.36
C PRO A 429 4.38 39.96 23.03
N ARG A 430 3.09 40.11 22.70
CA ARG A 430 2.20 41.13 23.27
C ARG A 430 1.45 40.65 24.51
N MET A 431 1.50 39.35 24.80
CA MET A 431 0.80 38.72 25.91
C MET A 431 1.75 38.43 27.08
N SER A 432 1.19 38.35 28.29
CA SER A 432 1.96 37.82 29.43
C SER A 432 2.20 36.32 29.22
N ARG A 433 3.32 35.81 29.74
CA ARG A 433 3.73 34.40 29.52
C ARG A 433 2.62 33.40 29.87
N ARG A 434 1.89 33.62 30.97
CA ARG A 434 0.80 32.74 31.41
C ARG A 434 -0.33 32.66 30.37
N TRP A 435 -0.77 33.80 29.85
CA TRP A 435 -1.83 33.86 28.86
C TRP A 435 -1.38 33.33 27.50
N ALA A 436 -0.14 33.61 27.09
CA ALA A 436 0.43 33.04 25.87
C ALA A 436 0.45 31.50 25.94
N HIS A 437 0.91 30.90 27.05
CA HIS A 437 0.90 29.45 27.21
C HIS A 437 -0.53 28.88 27.22
N ALA A 438 -1.44 29.48 27.99
CA ALA A 438 -2.82 29.02 28.08
C ALA A 438 -3.53 29.04 26.72
N LEU A 439 -3.37 30.13 25.96
CA LEU A 439 -3.98 30.26 24.64
C LEU A 439 -3.36 29.31 23.61
N THR A 440 -2.04 29.10 23.64
CA THR A 440 -1.40 28.11 22.76
C THR A 440 -1.89 26.70 23.04
N VAL A 441 -2.01 26.30 24.32
CA VAL A 441 -2.56 24.99 24.69
C VAL A 441 -4.02 24.86 24.25
N LEU A 442 -4.82 25.91 24.43
CA LEU A 442 -6.21 25.94 23.97
C LEU A 442 -6.32 25.77 22.45
N ILE A 443 -5.47 26.43 21.66
CA ILE A 443 -5.42 26.30 20.21
C ILE A 443 -5.07 24.87 19.81
N LEU A 444 -4.04 24.27 20.42
CA LEU A 444 -3.63 22.88 20.12
C LEU A 444 -4.74 21.88 20.45
N ILE A 445 -5.40 22.02 21.61
CA ILE A 445 -6.56 21.19 21.98
C ILE A 445 -7.70 21.40 20.99
N GLY A 446 -7.96 22.65 20.58
CA GLY A 446 -8.99 22.97 19.59
C GLY A 446 -8.72 22.29 18.25
N LEU A 447 -7.50 22.39 17.71
CA LEU A 447 -7.11 21.73 16.46
C LEU A 447 -7.27 20.21 16.54
N PHE A 448 -6.81 19.62 17.64
CA PHE A 448 -6.97 18.18 17.89
C PHE A 448 -8.44 17.74 17.98
N ILE A 449 -9.29 18.50 18.68
CA ILE A 449 -10.73 18.22 18.77
C ILE A 449 -11.40 18.35 17.40
N ILE A 450 -11.02 19.34 16.61
CA ILE A 450 -11.54 19.55 15.25
C ILE A 450 -11.17 18.35 14.37
N GLU A 451 -9.89 17.96 14.33
CA GLU A 451 -9.45 16.79 13.56
C GLU A 451 -10.19 15.53 14.00
N LEU A 452 -10.25 15.27 15.31
CA LEU A 452 -10.96 14.10 15.84
C LEU A 452 -12.45 14.10 15.46
N PHE A 453 -13.11 15.26 15.52
CA PHE A 453 -14.51 15.41 15.14
C PHE A 453 -14.76 15.04 13.67
N PHE A 454 -13.88 15.48 12.76
CA PHE A 454 -13.99 15.11 11.34
C PHE A 454 -13.64 13.65 11.10
N LEU A 455 -12.61 13.11 11.77
CA LEU A 455 -12.23 11.70 11.68
C LEU A 455 -13.38 10.78 12.08
N LEU A 456 -14.07 11.09 13.18
CA LEU A 456 -15.25 10.33 13.63
C LEU A 456 -16.42 10.37 12.62
N ARG A 457 -16.43 11.36 11.71
CA ARG A 457 -17.39 11.47 10.60
C ARG A 457 -16.88 10.92 9.27
N GLY A 458 -15.71 10.26 9.27
CA GLY A 458 -15.13 9.66 8.07
C GLY A 458 -14.43 10.65 7.14
N VAL A 459 -14.05 11.83 7.64
CA VAL A 459 -13.23 12.80 6.90
C VAL A 459 -11.91 12.96 7.64
N TRP A 460 -10.78 12.72 6.97
CA TRP A 460 -9.48 12.96 7.59
C TRP A 460 -8.96 14.34 7.18
N LEU A 461 -8.79 15.19 8.19
CA LEU A 461 -8.20 16.52 8.07
C LEU A 461 -6.90 16.57 8.87
N PRO A 462 -5.73 16.46 8.23
CA PRO A 462 -4.47 16.53 8.95
C PRO A 462 -4.23 17.96 9.44
N LEU A 463 -4.41 18.22 10.74
CA LEU A 463 -4.28 19.57 11.33
C LEU A 463 -3.13 19.69 12.34
N LEU A 464 -2.54 18.57 12.76
CA LEU A 464 -1.48 18.46 13.75
C LEU A 464 -0.07 18.54 13.16
N ALA A 465 0.12 18.11 11.91
CA ALA A 465 1.36 18.25 11.15
C ALA A 465 1.10 18.68 9.69
N PRO A 466 1.90 19.60 9.13
CA PRO A 466 1.85 20.00 7.73
C PRO A 466 2.23 18.90 6.73
#